data_AF-A0A964UM89-F1
#
_entry.id   AF-A0A964UM89-F1
#
_cell.length_a   1.000
_cell.length_b   1.000
_cell.length_c   1.000
_cell.angle_alpha   90.00
_cell.angle_beta   90.00
_cell.angle_gamma   90.00
#
_symmetry.space_group_name_H-M   'P 1'
#
loop_
_entity.id
_entity.type
_entity.pdbx_description
1 polymer ?
#
loop_
_entity_poly.entity_id
_entity_poly.type
_entity_poly.pdbx_seq_one_letter_code
_entity_poly.pdbx_strand_id
1 'polypeptide(L)'
;MTLADIIAIVIGIVESTFAILLAFIVLAVLIGGALLIWGAGDTQRSATGKRMLFWGLVALVGVVALWSIVQIIQITFGLDNFGA
;
A
#
# COMPACT_ATOMS: atom_id res chain seq x y z
N MET A 1 -8.97 -3.35 29.99
CA MET A 1 -9.24 -2.94 28.59
C MET A 1 -10.03 -1.66 28.63
N THR A 2 -9.37 -0.55 28.34
CA THR A 2 -9.99 0.78 28.20
C THR A 2 -10.44 0.98 26.76
N LEU A 3 -11.26 2.02 26.51
CA LEU A 3 -11.62 2.42 25.14
C LEU A 3 -10.37 2.74 24.30
N ALA A 4 -9.32 3.29 24.92
CA ALA A 4 -8.06 3.59 24.27
C ALA A 4 -7.35 2.32 23.77
N ASP A 5 -7.35 1.25 24.56
CA ASP A 5 -6.73 -0.03 24.18
C ASP A 5 -7.40 -0.62 22.92
N ILE A 6 -8.73 -0.50 22.82
CA ILE A 6 -9.49 -0.98 21.66
C ILE A 6 -9.14 -0.16 20.42
N ILE A 7 -9.07 1.17 20.55
CA ILE A 7 -8.70 2.07 19.46
C ILE A 7 -7.29 1.78 18.97
N ALA A 8 -6.33 1.58 19.88
CA ALA A 8 -4.95 1.26 19.53
C ALA A 8 -4.85 -0.08 18.78
N ILE A 9 -5.58 -1.12 19.20
CA ILE A 9 -5.62 -2.41 18.48
C ILE A 9 -6.18 -2.23 17.07
N VAL A 10 -7.29 -1.49 16.92
CA VAL A 10 -7.92 -1.26 15.62
C VAL A 10 -6.97 -0.50 14.69
N ILE A 11 -6.34 0.56 15.19
CA ILE A 11 -5.34 1.33 14.43
C ILE A 11 -4.19 0.42 14.00
N GLY A 12 -3.64 -0.39 14.91
CA GLY A 12 -2.54 -1.31 14.58
C GLY A 12 -2.89 -2.35 13.52
N ILE A 13 -4.13 -2.88 13.52
CA ILE A 13 -4.60 -3.80 12.47
C ILE A 13 -4.69 -3.08 11.12
N VAL A 14 -5.22 -1.86 11.11
CA VAL A 14 -5.35 -1.04 9.90
C VAL A 14 -3.96 -0.72 9.32
N GLU A 15 -3.02 -0.27 10.15
CA GLU A 15 -1.64 0.03 9.73
C GLU A 15 -0.91 -1.21 9.20
N SER A 16 -1.04 -2.35 9.89
CA SER A 16 -0.48 -3.63 9.42
C SER A 16 -1.06 -4.04 8.07
N THR A 17 -2.37 -3.86 7.87
CA THR A 17 -3.03 -4.16 6.60
C THR A 17 -2.48 -3.30 5.47
N PHE A 18 -2.29 -1.99 5.70
CA PHE A 18 -1.70 -1.09 4.71
C PHE A 18 -0.24 -1.45 4.39
N ALA A 19 0.56 -1.83 5.39
CA ALA A 19 1.94 -2.27 5.18
C ALA A 19 2.01 -3.52 4.30
N ILE A 20 1.13 -4.50 4.55
CA ILE A 20 1.04 -5.73 3.74
C ILE A 20 0.61 -5.39 2.31
N LEU A 21 -0.41 -4.55 2.13
CA LEU A 21 -0.87 -4.12 0.79
C LEU A 21 0.24 -3.43 0.00
N LEU A 22 1.00 -2.54 0.65
CA LEU A 22 2.12 -1.84 0.03
C LEU A 22 3.20 -2.81 -0.41
N ALA A 23 3.51 -3.83 0.40
CA ALA A 23 4.45 -4.88 0.01
C ALA A 23 4.00 -5.64 -1.25
N PHE A 24 2.72 -6.01 -1.34
CA PHE A 24 2.17 -6.66 -2.55
C PHE A 24 2.20 -5.76 -3.78
N ILE A 25 1.91 -4.47 -3.63
CA ILE A 25 1.96 -3.52 -4.74
C ILE A 25 3.38 -3.37 -5.26
N VAL A 26 4.36 -3.22 -4.37
CA VAL A 26 5.78 -3.14 -4.75
C VAL A 26 6.20 -4.41 -5.49
N LEU A 27 5.84 -5.59 -4.98
CA LEU A 27 6.11 -6.85 -5.68
C LEU A 27 5.47 -6.90 -7.08
N ALA A 28 4.22 -6.46 -7.21
CA ALA A 28 3.55 -6.42 -8.51
C ALA A 28 4.24 -5.48 -9.50
N VAL A 29 4.73 -4.33 -9.03
CA VAL A 29 5.51 -3.38 -9.85
C VAL A 29 6.85 -4.01 -10.25
N LEU A 30 7.56 -4.67 -9.33
CA LEU A 30 8.82 -5.35 -9.64
C LEU A 30 8.64 -6.46 -10.67
N ILE A 31 7.59 -7.29 -10.52
CA ILE A 31 7.25 -8.34 -11.49
C ILE A 31 6.88 -7.74 -12.84
N GLY A 32 6.06 -6.68 -12.86
CA GLY A 32 5.70 -5.97 -14.09
C GLY A 32 6.92 -5.40 -14.82
N GLY A 33 7.87 -4.85 -14.08
CA GLY A 33 9.15 -4.37 -14.60
C GLY A 33 10.03 -5.51 -15.15
N ALA A 34 10.15 -6.62 -14.42
CA ALA A 34 10.88 -7.80 -14.89
C ALA A 34 10.27 -8.39 -16.17
N LEU A 35 8.93 -8.45 -16.25
CA LEU A 35 8.20 -8.92 -17.42
C LEU A 35 8.45 -8.03 -18.65
N LEU A 36 8.63 -6.73 -18.43
CA LEU A 36 8.90 -5.75 -19.48
C LEU A 36 10.31 -5.90 -20.05
N ILE A 37 11.30 -6.16 -19.18
CA ILE A 37 12.70 -6.38 -19.57
C ILE A 37 12.86 -7.74 -20.28
N TRP A 38 12.33 -8.82 -19.71
CA TRP A 38 12.41 -10.16 -20.32
C TRP A 38 11.51 -10.33 -21.54
N GLY A 39 10.42 -9.56 -21.62
CA GLY A 39 9.49 -9.56 -22.74
C GLY A 39 9.86 -8.61 -23.89
N ALA A 40 11.06 -8.00 -23.90
CA ALA A 40 11.44 -7.00 -24.90
C ALA A 40 11.40 -7.51 -26.37
N GLY A 41 11.45 -8.83 -26.59
CA GLY A 41 11.29 -9.45 -27.90
C GLY A 41 9.87 -9.93 -28.23
N ASP A 42 8.92 -9.85 -27.29
CA ASP A 42 7.54 -10.31 -27.44
C ASP A 42 6.57 -9.18 -27.05
N THR A 43 5.92 -8.61 -28.07
CA THR A 43 5.01 -7.46 -27.93
C THR A 43 3.88 -7.71 -26.92
N GLN A 44 3.46 -8.97 -26.76
CA GLN A 44 2.36 -9.31 -25.85
C GLN A 44 2.80 -9.26 -24.38
N ARG A 45 4.03 -9.72 -24.09
CA ARG A 45 4.61 -9.69 -22.74
C ARG A 45 4.97 -8.26 -22.32
N SER A 46 5.50 -7.47 -23.25
CA SER A 46 5.78 -6.05 -23.01
C SER A 46 4.50 -5.26 -22.68
N ALA A 47 3.41 -5.49 -23.42
CA ALA A 47 2.12 -4.84 -23.14
C ALA A 47 1.56 -5.22 -21.76
N THR A 48 1.68 -6.49 -21.38
CA THR A 48 1.26 -6.98 -20.06
C THR A 48 2.08 -6.32 -18.94
N GLY A 49 3.41 -6.25 -19.10
CA GLY A 49 4.29 -5.58 -18.14
C GLY A 49 3.94 -4.10 -17.95
N LYS A 50 3.71 -3.36 -19.04
CA LYS A 50 3.29 -1.94 -18.99
C LYS A 50 1.97 -1.76 -18.25
N ARG A 51 0.99 -2.62 -18.53
CA ARG A 51 -0.31 -2.58 -17.85
C ARG A 51 -0.15 -2.86 -16.35
N MET A 52 0.64 -3.86 -15.98
CA MET A 52 0.89 -4.20 -14.58
C MET A 52 1.59 -3.08 -13.82
N LEU A 53 2.58 -2.42 -14.43
CA LEU A 53 3.24 -1.25 -13.88
C LEU A 53 2.28 -0.07 -13.67
N PHE A 54 1.44 0.21 -14.67
CA PHE A 54 0.46 1.29 -14.57
C PHE A 54 -0.54 1.04 -13.44
N TRP A 55 -1.12 -0.16 -13.38
CA TRP A 55 -2.06 -0.52 -12.30
C TRP A 55 -1.37 -0.59 -10.93
N GLY A 56 -0.12 -1.05 -10.86
CA GLY A 56 0.67 -1.03 -9.64
C GLY A 56 0.91 0.39 -9.11
N LEU A 57 1.23 1.34 -9.99
CA LEU A 57 1.41 2.74 -9.62
C LEU A 57 0.10 3.38 -9.15
N VAL A 58 -1.02 3.12 -9.85
CA VAL A 58 -2.34 3.60 -9.45
C VAL A 58 -2.73 3.03 -8.08
N ALA A 59 -2.48 1.74 -7.84
CA ALA A 59 -2.74 1.11 -6.55
C ALA A 59 -1.87 1.71 -5.43
N LEU A 60 -0.60 2.02 -5.73
CA LEU A 60 0.31 2.66 -4.77
C LEU A 60 -0.22 4.03 -4.33
N VAL A 61 -0.61 4.87 -5.28
CA VAL A 61 -1.21 6.18 -4.98
C VAL A 61 -2.51 6.02 -4.18
N GLY A 62 -3.36 5.05 -4.54
CA GLY A 62 -4.60 4.77 -3.83
C GLY A 62 -4.40 4.36 -2.38
N VAL A 63 -3.46 3.45 -2.11
CA VAL A 63 -3.12 3.02 -0.75
C VAL A 63 -2.57 4.16 0.10
N VAL A 64 -1.65 4.96 -0.45
CA VAL A 64 -1.07 6.10 0.26
C VAL A 64 -2.13 7.17 0.56
N ALA A 65 -3.03 7.44 -0.39
CA ALA A 65 -4.12 8.38 -0.19
C ALA A 65 -5.05 7.94 0.96
N LEU A 66 -5.45 6.67 1.00
CA LEU A 66 -6.30 6.14 2.07
C LEU A 66 -5.60 6.15 3.43
N TRP A 67 -4.33 5.76 3.48
CA TRP A 67 -3.55 5.76 4.73
C TRP A 67 -3.33 7.18 5.27
N SER A 68 -3.11 8.17 4.40
CA SER A 68 -2.91 9.57 4.82
C SER A 68 -4.10 10.14 5.60
N ILE A 69 -5.33 9.76 5.24
CA ILE A 69 -6.54 10.20 5.95
C ILE A 69 -6.56 9.63 7.37
N VAL A 70 -6.20 8.35 7.51
CA VAL A 70 -6.10 7.70 8.83
C VAL A 70 -5.07 8.42 9.70
N GLN A 71 -3.91 8.75 9.14
CA GLN A 71 -2.86 9.49 9.84
C GLN A 71 -3.30 10.90 10.26
N ILE A 72 -4.00 11.63 9.39
CA ILE A 72 -4.53 12.96 9.71
C ILE A 72 -5.53 12.88 10.88
N ILE A 73 -6.41 11.88 10.87
CA ILE A 73 -7.37 11.65 11.97
C ILE A 73 -6.61 11.37 13.27
N GLN A 74 -5.61 10.50 13.24
CA GLN A 74 -4.80 10.20 14.42
C GLN A 74 -4.16 11.47 15.00
N ILE A 75 -3.51 12.29 14.18
CA ILE A 75 -2.86 13.54 14.60
C ILE A 75 -3.90 14.54 15.13
N THR A 76 -5.04 14.68 14.46
CA THR A 76 -6.08 15.64 14.84
C THR A 76 -6.71 15.33 16.20
N PHE A 77 -6.86 14.04 16.52
CA PHE A 77 -7.44 13.58 17.78
C PHE A 77 -6.39 13.15 18.82
N GLY A 78 -5.10 13.33 18.56
CA GLY A 78 -4.01 12.95 19.45
C GLY A 78 -3.89 11.44 19.72
N LEU A 79 -4.35 10.62 18.76
CA LEU A 79 -4.34 9.15 18.86
C LEU A 79 -2.98 8.52 18.52
N ASP A 80 -2.01 9.34 18.12
CA ASP A 80 -0.61 8.96 17.86
C ASP A 80 0.18 8.66 19.14
N ASN A 81 -0.31 9.07 20.31
CA ASN A 81 0.38 8.97 21.60
C ASN A 81 0.05 7.70 22.42
N PHE A 82 -0.82 6.80 21.93
CA PHE A 82 -1.20 5.58 22.67
C PHE A 82 -0.15 4.46 22.63
N GLY A 83 0.99 4.70 21.98
CA GLY A 83 2.08 3.74 21.80
C GLY A 83 3.35 4.02 22.60
N ALA A 84 3.30 4.88 23.64
CA ALA A 84 4.41 5.15 24.56
C ALA A 84 4.13 4.61 25.97
#